data_AF-A0A4Q5T074-F1
#
_entry.id   AF-A0A4Q5T074-F1
#
_cell.length_a   1.000
_cell.length_b   1.000
_cell.length_c   1.000
_cell.angle_alpha   90.00
_cell.angle_beta   90.00
_cell.angle_gamma   90.00
#
_symmetry.space_group_name_H-M   'P 1'
#
loop_
_entity.id
_entity.type
_entity.pdbx_description
1 polymer ?
#
loop_
_entity_poly.entity_id
_entity_poly.type
_entity_poly.pdbx_seq_one_letter_code
_entity_poly.pdbx_strand_id
1 'polypeptide(L)'
;NRLPLLDQPPGTGDVQLTMIQKHRPTGAVIVSTPQDLALIDATRAIDLFSKAGIPVIGIVENMAGYACPHCGEMSDPFGRGGAEAAAERLGVPFLGRIPLDIAIRTASDAGTPPAAGNGVEGAAFAEVAGKVNAWLDTQKG
;
A
#
# COMPACT_ATOMS: atom_id res chain seq x y z
N ASN A 1 -20.75 -1.16 7.45
CA ASN A 1 -20.46 -0.20 6.37
C ASN A 1 -19.49 -0.82 5.38
N ARG A 2 -19.90 -0.98 4.12
CA ARG A 2 -18.96 -1.23 3.02
C ARG A 2 -18.52 0.13 2.48
N LEU A 3 -17.24 0.45 2.62
CA LEU A 3 -16.68 1.65 1.98
C LEU A 3 -16.13 1.25 0.61
N PRO A 4 -16.43 2.00 -0.46
CA PRO A 4 -15.84 1.77 -1.76
C PRO A 4 -14.33 2.08 -1.71
N LEU A 5 -13.53 1.22 -2.34
CA LEU A 5 -12.13 1.52 -2.61
C LEU A 5 -12.03 2.34 -3.89
N LEU A 6 -11.24 3.41 -3.85
CA LEU A 6 -10.96 4.26 -5.00
C LEU A 6 -9.48 4.10 -5.36
N ASP A 7 -9.21 3.45 -6.49
CA ASP A 7 -7.87 3.42 -7.06
C ASP A 7 -7.58 4.75 -7.75
N GLN A 8 -6.50 5.42 -7.34
CA GLN A 8 -6.13 6.74 -7.83
C GLN A 8 -4.98 6.63 -8.82
N PRO A 9 -4.93 7.50 -9.85
CA PRO A 9 -3.77 7.56 -10.72
C PRO A 9 -2.52 7.88 -9.90
N PRO A 10 -1.34 7.41 -10.34
CA PRO A 10 -0.10 7.67 -9.62
C PRO A 10 0.26 9.17 -9.60
N GLY A 11 1.04 9.56 -8.60
CA GLY A 11 1.55 10.93 -8.43
C GLY A 11 0.68 11.81 -7.52
N THR A 12 0.99 13.10 -7.51
CA THR A 12 0.39 14.10 -6.61
C THR A 12 -0.04 15.36 -7.35
N GLY A 13 -0.54 15.20 -8.58
CA GLY A 13 -0.94 16.30 -9.45
C GLY A 13 -2.41 16.72 -9.28
N ASP A 14 -2.90 17.52 -10.22
CA ASP A 14 -4.24 18.12 -10.17
C ASP A 14 -5.37 17.09 -10.20
N VAL A 15 -5.13 15.92 -10.79
CA VAL A 15 -6.12 14.84 -10.84
C VAL A 15 -6.41 14.33 -9.43
N GLN A 16 -5.39 14.16 -8.58
CA GLN A 16 -5.54 13.70 -7.21
C GLN A 16 -6.30 14.72 -6.37
N LEU A 17 -5.99 16.01 -6.51
CA LEU A 17 -6.75 17.09 -5.86
C LEU A 17 -8.22 17.07 -6.26
N THR A 18 -8.49 16.93 -7.55
CA THR A 18 -9.87 16.85 -8.07
C THR A 18 -10.62 15.65 -7.49
N MET A 19 -9.97 14.49 -7.40
CA MET A 19 -10.56 13.27 -6.84
C MET A 19 -10.84 13.42 -5.33
N ILE A 20 -9.92 14.02 -4.57
CA ILE A 20 -10.10 14.30 -3.14
C ILE A 20 -11.28 15.25 -2.92
N GLN A 21 -11.37 16.34 -3.70
CA GLN A 21 -12.46 17.31 -3.59
C GLN A 21 -13.82 16.70 -3.94
N LYS A 22 -13.87 15.88 -4.98
CA LYS A 22 -15.10 15.26 -5.48
C LYS A 22 -15.63 14.15 -4.58
N HIS A 23 -14.75 13.29 -4.07
CA HIS A 23 -15.14 12.06 -3.40
C HIS A 23 -14.95 12.08 -1.88
N ARG A 24 -14.18 13.04 -1.33
CA ARG A 24 -13.93 13.23 0.12
C ARG A 24 -13.69 11.90 0.85
N PRO A 25 -12.60 11.20 0.54
CA PRO A 25 -12.34 9.87 1.09
C PRO A 25 -12.23 9.90 2.62
N THR A 26 -12.69 8.83 3.28
CA THR A 26 -12.58 8.68 4.74
C THR A 26 -11.13 8.58 5.20
N GLY A 27 -10.25 8.05 4.36
CA GLY A 27 -8.82 7.98 4.59
C GLY A 27 -8.08 7.50 3.35
N ALA A 28 -6.74 7.57 3.38
CA ALA A 28 -5.87 7.16 2.29
C ALA A 28 -4.90 6.05 2.73
N VAL A 29 -4.74 5.03 1.89
CA VAL A 29 -3.66 4.04 2.00
C VAL A 29 -2.62 4.38 0.95
N ILE A 30 -1.36 4.54 1.38
CA ILE A 30 -0.25 4.85 0.48
C ILE A 30 0.47 3.55 0.14
N VAL A 31 0.70 3.30 -1.14
CA VAL A 31 1.47 2.14 -1.60
C VAL A 31 2.76 2.66 -2.24
N SER A 32 3.90 2.14 -1.81
CA SER A 32 5.20 2.49 -2.40
C SER A 32 6.14 1.29 -2.40
N THR A 33 7.19 1.37 -3.18
CA THR A 33 8.27 0.38 -3.21
C THR A 33 9.48 0.91 -2.40
N PRO A 34 10.45 0.07 -1.99
CA PRO A 34 11.46 0.48 -1.02
C PRO A 34 12.52 1.47 -1.54
N GLN A 35 12.57 1.76 -2.83
CA GLN A 35 13.55 2.62 -3.47
C GLN A 35 13.31 4.10 -3.17
N ASP A 36 14.40 4.85 -3.01
CA ASP A 36 14.37 6.29 -2.70
C ASP A 36 13.45 7.11 -3.61
N LEU A 37 13.46 6.84 -4.92
CA LEU A 37 12.61 7.58 -5.87
C LEU A 37 11.11 7.37 -5.58
N ALA A 38 10.70 6.13 -5.26
CA ALA A 38 9.31 5.82 -4.92
C ALA A 38 8.91 6.39 -3.56
N LEU A 39 9.87 6.50 -2.63
CA LEU A 39 9.63 7.10 -1.30
C LEU A 39 9.43 8.62 -1.35
N ILE A 40 10.08 9.31 -2.30
CA ILE A 40 9.85 10.75 -2.53
C ILE A 40 8.38 10.99 -2.91
N ASP A 41 7.83 10.18 -3.80
CA ASP A 41 6.43 10.32 -4.23
C ASP A 41 5.44 9.94 -3.12
N ALA A 42 5.75 8.89 -2.34
CA ALA A 42 4.96 8.54 -1.15
C ALA A 42 4.92 9.68 -0.13
N THR A 43 6.06 10.32 0.12
CA THR A 43 6.16 11.46 1.04
C THR A 43 5.31 12.64 0.58
N ARG A 44 5.35 12.96 -0.72
CA ARG A 44 4.51 14.02 -1.31
C ARG A 44 3.02 13.67 -1.20
N ALA A 45 2.65 12.42 -1.41
CA ALA A 45 1.26 11.98 -1.31
C ALA A 45 0.74 12.13 0.12
N ILE A 46 1.54 11.76 1.12
CA ILE A 46 1.19 11.94 2.54
C ILE A 46 0.96 13.41 2.87
N ASP A 47 1.86 14.29 2.43
CA ASP A 47 1.71 15.74 2.61
C ASP A 47 0.44 16.28 1.91
N LEU A 48 0.15 15.82 0.69
CA LEU A 48 -1.07 16.18 -0.04
C LEU A 48 -2.35 15.83 0.74
N PHE A 49 -2.47 14.59 1.22
CA PHE A 49 -3.64 14.15 1.98
C PHE A 49 -3.73 14.87 3.33
N SER A 50 -2.61 15.07 4.02
CA SER A 50 -2.55 15.83 5.27
C SER A 50 -3.06 17.26 5.08
N LYS A 51 -2.60 17.96 4.02
CA LYS A 51 -3.06 19.32 3.69
C LYS A 51 -4.54 19.37 3.30
N ALA A 52 -5.06 18.30 2.70
CA ALA A 52 -6.48 18.18 2.37
C ALA A 52 -7.35 17.75 3.56
N GLY A 53 -6.77 17.54 4.75
CA GLY A 53 -7.49 17.09 5.94
C GLY A 53 -7.98 15.64 5.85
N ILE A 54 -7.39 14.83 4.98
CA ILE A 54 -7.71 13.41 4.81
C ILE A 54 -6.70 12.60 5.63
N PRO A 55 -7.13 11.74 6.57
CA PRO A 55 -6.21 10.95 7.36
C PRO A 55 -5.53 9.88 6.50
N VAL A 56 -4.22 9.75 6.66
CA VAL A 56 -3.46 8.63 6.09
C VAL A 56 -3.61 7.44 7.04
N ILE A 57 -4.25 6.38 6.56
CA ILE A 57 -4.45 5.11 7.29
C ILE A 57 -3.10 4.42 7.52
N GLY A 58 -2.22 4.49 6.52
CA GLY A 58 -0.85 4.02 6.62
C GLY A 58 -0.20 3.75 5.27
N ILE A 59 1.03 3.23 5.32
CA ILE A 59 1.85 2.91 4.15
C ILE A 59 2.00 1.39 4.01
N VAL A 60 1.87 0.88 2.78
CA VAL A 60 2.22 -0.48 2.37
C VAL A 60 3.51 -0.44 1.57
N GLU A 61 4.46 -1.29 1.92
CA GLU A 61 5.67 -1.53 1.12
C GLU A 61 5.41 -2.67 0.13
N ASN A 62 5.29 -2.35 -1.16
CA ASN A 62 5.11 -3.32 -2.23
C ASN A 62 6.45 -3.79 -2.79
N MET A 63 6.47 -4.98 -3.40
CA MET A 63 7.65 -5.60 -4.02
C MET A 63 8.83 -5.77 -3.05
N ALA A 64 8.55 -6.10 -1.79
CA ALA A 64 9.56 -6.30 -0.75
C ALA A 64 10.06 -7.75 -0.71
N GLY A 65 11.35 -7.96 -1.00
CA GLY A 65 11.95 -9.29 -1.03
C GLY A 65 11.53 -10.11 -2.26
N TYR A 66 12.47 -10.90 -2.75
CA TYR A 66 12.35 -11.74 -3.92
C TYR A 66 13.07 -13.07 -3.67
N ALA A 67 12.32 -14.17 -3.74
CA ALA A 67 12.88 -15.51 -3.72
C ALA A 67 13.19 -15.93 -5.17
N CYS A 68 14.46 -16.18 -5.47
CA CYS A 68 14.84 -16.65 -6.79
C CYS A 68 14.19 -18.02 -7.08
N PRO A 69 13.39 -18.18 -8.16
CA PRO A 69 12.70 -19.44 -8.45
C PRO A 69 13.64 -20.57 -8.87
N HIS A 70 14.91 -20.26 -9.17
CA HIS A 70 15.90 -21.25 -9.61
C HIS A 70 16.77 -21.80 -8.48
N CYS A 71 17.11 -20.97 -7.49
CA CYS A 71 18.00 -21.38 -6.38
C CYS A 71 17.41 -21.19 -4.98
N GLY A 72 16.26 -20.52 -4.84
CA GLY A 72 15.62 -20.24 -3.55
C GLY A 72 16.28 -19.13 -2.73
N GLU A 73 17.34 -18.48 -3.25
CA GLU A 73 18.02 -17.40 -2.56
C GLU A 73 17.12 -16.17 -2.43
N MET A 74 17.12 -15.57 -1.24
CA MET A 74 16.38 -14.34 -0.95
C MET A 74 17.23 -13.14 -1.34
N SER A 75 16.63 -12.20 -2.05
CA SER A 75 17.27 -10.95 -2.46
C SER A 75 16.27 -9.79 -2.39
N ASP A 76 16.78 -8.57 -2.38
CA ASP A 76 15.98 -7.35 -2.29
C ASP A 76 16.28 -6.44 -3.50
N PRO A 77 15.84 -6.81 -4.73
CA PRO A 77 16.20 -6.10 -5.96
C PRO A 77 15.75 -4.64 -5.98
N PHE A 78 14.76 -4.31 -5.15
CA PHE A 78 14.18 -2.99 -5.00
C PHE A 78 14.50 -2.35 -3.64
N GLY A 79 15.45 -2.92 -2.89
CA GLY A 79 15.72 -2.56 -1.50
C GLY A 79 14.71 -3.17 -0.54
N ARG A 80 14.84 -2.85 0.75
CA ARG A 80 13.97 -3.36 1.83
C ARG A 80 13.88 -2.35 2.96
N GLY A 81 12.66 -2.13 3.48
CA GLY A 81 12.44 -1.29 4.65
C GLY A 81 12.43 0.22 4.39
N GLY A 82 12.54 0.65 3.15
CA GLY A 82 12.47 2.06 2.78
C GLY A 82 11.14 2.71 3.18
N ALA A 83 10.02 2.02 2.92
CA ALA A 83 8.68 2.54 3.21
C ALA A 83 8.32 2.42 4.70
N GLU A 84 8.81 1.39 5.40
CA GLU A 84 8.66 1.29 6.86
C GLU A 84 9.42 2.42 7.56
N ALA A 85 10.67 2.67 7.18
CA ALA A 85 11.45 3.78 7.72
C ALA A 85 10.83 5.15 7.37
N ALA A 86 10.25 5.29 6.17
CA ALA A 86 9.51 6.51 5.81
C ALA A 86 8.26 6.70 6.66
N ALA A 87 7.51 5.63 6.93
CA ALA A 87 6.33 5.65 7.78
C ALA A 87 6.68 6.15 9.19
N GLU A 88 7.75 5.61 9.78
CA GLU A 88 8.26 6.03 11.09
C GLU A 88 8.65 7.51 11.12
N ARG A 89 9.45 7.97 10.14
CA ARG A 89 9.88 9.38 10.06
C ARG A 89 8.72 10.36 9.89
N LEU A 90 7.67 9.95 9.17
CA LEU A 90 6.51 10.79 8.88
C LEU A 90 5.40 10.65 9.93
N GLY A 91 5.58 9.78 10.93
CA GLY A 91 4.60 9.55 11.99
C GLY A 91 3.30 8.92 11.50
N VAL A 92 3.35 8.13 10.42
CA VAL A 92 2.18 7.42 9.87
C VAL A 92 2.30 5.91 10.09
N PRO A 93 1.19 5.16 10.21
CA PRO A 93 1.26 3.72 10.45
C PRO A 93 1.90 2.94 9.28
N PHE A 94 2.70 1.94 9.60
CA PHE A 94 3.16 0.95 8.63
C PHE A 94 2.20 -0.24 8.60
N LEU A 95 1.61 -0.51 7.44
CA LEU A 95 0.58 -1.54 7.29
C LEU A 95 1.17 -2.92 6.97
N GLY A 96 2.34 -2.97 6.34
CA GLY A 96 3.03 -4.23 6.07
C GLY A 96 3.67 -4.27 4.69
N ARG A 97 4.07 -5.48 4.31
CA ARG A 97 4.84 -5.77 3.10
C ARG A 97 4.09 -6.72 2.19
N ILE A 98 4.11 -6.45 0.89
CA ILE A 98 3.68 -7.39 -0.14
C ILE A 98 4.94 -7.86 -0.90
N PRO A 99 5.21 -9.17 -0.97
CA PRO A 99 6.43 -9.66 -1.59
C PRO A 99 6.41 -9.55 -3.11
N LEU A 100 7.61 -9.48 -3.71
CA LEU A 100 7.76 -9.66 -5.16
C LEU A 100 7.71 -11.15 -5.47
N ASP A 101 6.51 -11.67 -5.73
CA ASP A 101 6.29 -13.09 -6.04
C ASP A 101 5.69 -13.27 -7.44
N ILE A 102 6.26 -14.21 -8.20
CA ILE A 102 5.77 -14.56 -9.53
C ILE A 102 4.35 -15.13 -9.48
N ALA A 103 4.00 -15.89 -8.44
CA ALA A 103 2.66 -16.45 -8.27
C ALA A 103 1.61 -15.35 -8.05
N ILE A 104 1.95 -14.29 -7.31
CA ILE A 104 1.09 -13.12 -7.16
C ILE A 104 0.84 -12.47 -8.51
N ARG A 105 1.90 -12.21 -9.29
CA ARG A 105 1.78 -11.57 -10.61
C ARG A 105 0.98 -12.41 -11.59
N THR A 106 1.28 -13.69 -11.73
CA THR A 106 0.62 -14.55 -12.73
C THR A 106 -0.85 -14.81 -12.40
N ALA A 107 -1.18 -15.05 -11.13
CA ALA A 107 -2.55 -15.25 -10.70
C ALA A 107 -3.39 -13.96 -10.81
N SER A 108 -2.80 -12.80 -10.53
CA SER A 108 -3.46 -11.51 -10.71
C SER A 108 -3.75 -11.21 -12.19
N ASP A 109 -2.78 -11.45 -13.08
CA ASP A 109 -2.96 -11.30 -14.53
C ASP A 109 -4.02 -12.26 -15.09
N ALA A 110 -4.16 -13.45 -14.49
CA ALA A 110 -5.19 -14.43 -14.84
C ALA A 110 -6.59 -14.09 -14.27
N GLY A 111 -6.73 -13.00 -13.50
CA GLY A 111 -7.98 -12.60 -12.88
C GLY A 111 -8.34 -13.36 -11.59
N THR A 112 -7.41 -14.11 -11.01
CA THR A 112 -7.56 -14.83 -9.73
C THR A 112 -6.51 -14.37 -8.72
N PRO A 113 -6.50 -13.08 -8.33
CA PRO A 113 -5.46 -12.54 -7.46
C PRO A 113 -5.45 -13.26 -6.10
N PRO A 114 -4.27 -13.54 -5.50
CA PRO A 114 -4.20 -14.23 -4.21
C PRO A 114 -4.97 -13.56 -3.08
N ALA A 115 -5.14 -12.24 -3.15
CA ALA A 115 -5.94 -11.46 -2.21
C ALA A 115 -7.44 -11.84 -2.19
N ALA A 116 -7.96 -12.52 -3.21
CA ALA A 116 -9.34 -13.01 -3.26
C ALA A 116 -9.49 -14.43 -2.70
N GLY A 117 -8.39 -15.10 -2.36
CA GLY A 117 -8.36 -16.45 -1.81
C GLY A 117 -7.89 -16.50 -0.36
N ASN A 118 -7.75 -17.72 0.16
CA ASN A 118 -7.26 -18.01 1.51
C ASN A 118 -5.90 -18.75 1.50
N GLY A 119 -5.18 -18.66 0.38
CA GLY A 119 -3.84 -19.26 0.21
C GLY A 119 -2.76 -18.50 0.98
N VAL A 120 -1.57 -19.09 1.07
CA VAL A 120 -0.41 -18.49 1.76
C VAL A 120 -0.01 -17.17 1.11
N GLU A 121 -0.14 -17.09 -0.21
CA GLU A 121 0.15 -15.93 -1.04
C GLU A 121 -0.83 -14.76 -0.78
N GLY A 122 -2.01 -15.05 -0.24
CA GLY A 122 -3.01 -14.05 0.16
C GLY A 122 -2.82 -13.51 1.58
N ALA A 123 -2.02 -14.18 2.41
CA ALA A 123 -1.91 -13.88 3.84
C ALA A 123 -1.41 -12.44 4.11
N ALA A 124 -0.43 -11.97 3.33
CA ALA A 124 0.10 -10.61 3.46
C ALA A 124 -0.97 -9.55 3.16
N PHE A 125 -1.82 -9.78 2.14
CA PHE A 125 -2.94 -8.89 1.82
C PHE A 125 -4.01 -8.91 2.93
N ALA A 126 -4.30 -10.09 3.47
CA ALA A 126 -5.27 -10.23 4.57
C ALA A 126 -4.80 -9.50 5.84
N GLU A 127 -3.50 -9.53 6.15
CA GLU A 127 -2.92 -8.79 7.28
C GLU A 127 -3.08 -7.27 7.10
N VAL A 128 -2.72 -6.75 5.92
CA VAL A 128 -2.90 -5.33 5.58
C VAL A 128 -4.39 -4.94 5.67
N ALA A 129 -5.28 -5.74 5.09
CA ALA A 129 -6.71 -5.51 5.15
C ALA A 129 -7.25 -5.52 6.60
N GLY A 130 -6.73 -6.40 7.46
CA GLY A 130 -7.05 -6.44 8.88
C GLY A 130 -6.70 -5.14 9.60
N LYS A 131 -5.52 -4.58 9.36
CA LYS A 131 -5.10 -3.29 9.94
C LYS A 131 -5.94 -2.12 9.42
N VAL A 132 -6.26 -2.11 8.13
CA VAL A 132 -7.17 -1.09 7.56
C VAL A 132 -8.57 -1.20 8.18
N ASN A 133 -9.11 -2.41 8.32
CA ASN A 133 -10.42 -2.62 8.96
C ASN A 133 -10.42 -2.18 10.43
N ALA A 134 -9.37 -2.52 11.19
CA ALA A 134 -9.23 -2.08 12.57
C ALA A 134 -9.23 -0.55 12.67
N TRP A 135 -8.51 0.15 11.78
CA TRP A 135 -8.54 1.61 11.70
C TRP A 135 -9.93 2.15 11.33
N LEU A 136 -10.61 1.54 10.36
CA LEU A 136 -11.97 1.93 9.98
C LEU A 136 -12.98 1.75 11.11
N ASP A 137 -12.80 0.75 11.96
CA ASP A 137 -13.65 0.52 13.13
C ASP A 137 -13.49 1.63 14.17
N THR A 138 -12.31 2.23 14.32
CA THR A 138 -12.12 3.38 15.23
C THR A 138 -12.78 4.66 14.72
N GLN A 139 -13.08 4.76 13.42
CA GLN A 139 -13.74 5.94 12.84
C GLN A 139 -15.27 5.89 12.94
N LYS A 140 -15.85 4.78 13.42
CA LYS A 140 -17.31 4.59 13.56
C LYS A 140 -17.88 5.14 14.87
N GLY A 141 -17.09 5.91 15.62
CA GLY A 141 -17.53 6.63 16.81
C GLY A 141 -18.62 7.64 16.52
#